data_AF-M4E6Q9-F1
#
_entry.id   AF-M4E6Q9-F1
#
_cell.length_a   1.000
_cell.length_b   1.000
_cell.length_c   1.000
_cell.angle_alpha   90.00
_cell.angle_beta   90.00
_cell.angle_gamma   90.00
#
_symmetry.space_group_name_H-M   'P 1'
#
loop_
_entity.id
_entity.type
_entity.pdbx_description
1 polymer ?
#
loop_
_entity_poly.entity_id
_entity_poly.type
_entity_poly.pdbx_seq_one_letter_code
_entity_poly.pdbx_strand_id
1 'polypeptide(L)'
;MEGVAVVKRSEDPYEDFKGSMMEMIVEKNMSEMAELEQLLSCFLTLNAKRHHRAIVRAFSEVWVALFSGGNDGSRRSSVQLSDYDEC
;
A
#
# COMPACT_ATOMS: atom_id res chain seq x y z
N MET A 1 -20.86 15.98 22.01
CA MET A 1 -19.81 14.96 22.05
C MET A 1 -18.86 15.26 20.90
N GLU A 2 -17.85 16.08 21.17
CA GLU A 2 -16.82 16.40 20.17
C GLU A 2 -15.79 15.27 20.25
N GLY A 3 -15.88 14.33 19.32
CA GLY A 3 -14.79 13.40 19.09
C GLY A 3 -13.61 14.21 18.57
N VAL A 4 -12.64 14.51 19.43
CA VAL A 4 -11.38 15.13 19.02
C VAL A 4 -10.76 14.18 18.01
N ALA A 5 -10.78 14.57 16.74
CA ALA A 5 -10.04 13.87 15.70
C ALA A 5 -8.55 14.03 16.04
N VAL A 6 -8.01 13.04 16.74
CA VAL A 6 -6.58 12.95 17.02
C VAL A 6 -5.94 12.74 15.65
N VAL A 7 -5.41 13.82 15.07
CA VAL A 7 -4.60 13.73 13.86
C VAL A 7 -3.40 12.88 14.24
N LYS A 8 -3.42 11.58 13.91
CA LYS A 8 -2.21 10.77 13.89
C LYS A 8 -1.29 11.41 12.85
N ARG A 9 -0.41 12.30 13.30
CA ARG A 9 0.78 12.67 12.53
C ARG A 9 1.72 11.46 12.64
N SER A 10 1.47 10.44 11.84
CA SER A 10 2.43 9.35 11.70
C SER A 10 3.70 9.89 11.07
N GLU A 11 4.83 9.35 11.52
CA GLU A 11 6.15 9.63 10.98
C GLU A 11 6.28 9.14 9.53
N ASP A 12 5.49 8.13 9.14
CA ASP A 12 5.41 7.63 7.76
C ASP A 12 3.96 7.48 7.28
N PRO A 13 3.37 8.54 6.68
CA PRO A 13 2.04 8.50 6.11
C PRO A 13 1.86 7.41 5.04
N TYR A 14 2.91 7.00 4.35
CA TYR A 14 2.80 5.99 3.30
C TYR A 14 2.56 4.60 3.89
N GLU A 15 3.34 4.19 4.90
CA GLU A 15 3.13 2.90 5.58
C GLU A 15 1.78 2.86 6.32
N ASP A 16 1.36 3.98 6.90
CA ASP A 16 0.02 4.11 7.50
C ASP A 16 -1.10 3.85 6.49
N PHE A 17 -1.09 4.54 5.35
CA PHE A 17 -2.13 4.35 4.34
C PHE A 17 -2.10 2.94 3.76
N LYS A 18 -0.91 2.37 3.55
CA LYS A 18 -0.75 0.99 3.06
C LYS A 18 -1.37 -0.01 4.04
N GLY A 19 -1.06 0.12 5.34
CA GLY A 19 -1.62 -0.71 6.39
C GLY A 19 -3.15 -0.61 6.45
N SER A 20 -3.69 0.62 6.48
CA SER A 20 -5.14 0.83 6.50
C SER A 20 -5.86 0.31 5.26
N MET A 21 -5.27 0.42 4.07
CA MET A 21 -5.86 -0.14 2.84
C MET A 21 -5.90 -1.67 2.90
N MET A 22 -4.81 -2.31 3.32
CA MET A 22 -4.74 -3.77 3.43
C MET A 22 -5.75 -4.31 4.45
N GLU A 23 -5.85 -3.67 5.61
CA GLU A 23 -6.83 -4.01 6.64
C GLU A 23 -8.26 -3.90 6.09
N MET A 24 -8.62 -2.78 5.45
CA MET A 24 -9.96 -2.63 4.87
C MET A 24 -10.28 -3.68 3.80
N ILE A 25 -9.32 -4.01 2.94
CA ILE A 25 -9.50 -5.00 1.87
C ILE A 25 -9.79 -6.38 2.47
N VAL A 26 -9.01 -6.79 3.48
CA VAL A 26 -9.18 -8.08 4.15
C VAL A 26 -10.49 -8.12 4.95
N GLU A 27 -10.77 -7.09 5.76
CA GLU A 27 -11.96 -7.06 6.60
C GLU A 27 -13.26 -7.01 5.79
N LYS A 28 -13.27 -6.24 4.69
CA LYS A 28 -14.45 -6.08 3.83
C LYS A 28 -14.51 -7.11 2.70
N ASN A 29 -13.55 -8.02 2.61
CA ASN A 29 -13.42 -9.01 1.54
C ASN A 29 -13.51 -8.38 0.14
N MET A 30 -12.81 -7.26 -0.05
CA MET A 30 -12.81 -6.53 -1.31
C MET A 30 -11.97 -7.28 -2.34
N SER A 31 -12.59 -7.75 -3.41
CA SER A 31 -11.92 -8.47 -4.50
C SER A 31 -12.14 -7.83 -5.86
N GLU A 32 -13.17 -7.00 -6.00
CA GLU A 32 -13.53 -6.40 -7.27
C GLU A 32 -12.75 -5.10 -7.50
N MET A 33 -12.34 -4.89 -8.75
CA MET A 33 -11.64 -3.67 -9.17
C MET A 33 -12.42 -2.40 -8.79
N ALA A 34 -13.75 -2.42 -8.97
CA ALA A 34 -14.62 -1.29 -8.64
C ALA A 34 -14.64 -0.95 -7.14
N GLU A 35 -14.47 -1.94 -6.25
CA GLU A 35 -14.40 -1.71 -4.81
C GLU A 35 -13.06 -1.06 -4.44
N LEU A 36 -11.96 -1.54 -5.05
CA LEU A 36 -10.62 -0.99 -4.84
C LEU A 36 -10.48 0.45 -5.37
N GLU A 37 -11.11 0.75 -6.51
CA GLU A 37 -11.18 2.13 -7.03
C GLU A 37 -11.96 3.06 -6.08
N GLN A 38 -13.08 2.59 -5.53
CA GLN A 38 -13.86 3.35 -4.54
C GLN A 38 -13.06 3.58 -3.26
N LEU A 39 -12.28 2.59 -2.81
CA LEU A 39 -11.38 2.73 -1.67
C LEU A 39 -10.35 3.83 -1.92
N LEU A 40 -9.67 3.79 -3.07
CA LEU A 40 -8.69 4.84 -3.44
C LEU A 40 -9.35 6.22 -3.48
N SER A 41 -10.52 6.33 -4.12
CA SER A 41 -11.28 7.59 -4.21
C SER A 41 -11.66 8.14 -2.82
N CYS A 42 -12.06 7.27 -1.90
CA CYS A 42 -12.39 7.62 -0.52
C CYS A 42 -11.17 8.21 0.20
N PHE A 43 -10.00 7.55 0.14
CA PHE A 43 -8.77 8.07 0.75
C PHE A 43 -8.36 9.42 0.17
N LEU A 44 -8.44 9.60 -1.16
CA LEU A 44 -8.12 10.87 -1.80
C LEU A 44 -9.07 12.00 -1.40
N THR A 45 -10.37 11.69 -1.25
CA THR A 45 -11.40 12.67 -0.87
C THR A 45 -11.28 13.08 0.60
N LEU A 46 -11.01 12.13 1.49
CA LEU A 46 -10.92 12.37 2.93
C LEU A 46 -9.61 13.03 3.38
N ASN A 47 -8.58 13.01 2.54
CA ASN A 47 -7.25 13.52 2.90
C ASN A 47 -6.84 14.74 2.08
N ALA A 48 -6.13 15.66 2.73
CA ALA A 48 -5.57 16.84 2.06
C ALA A 48 -4.59 16.45 0.93
N LYS A 49 -4.55 17.25 -0.14
CA LYS A 49 -3.72 17.00 -1.34
C LYS A 49 -2.26 16.66 -1.07
N ARG A 50 -1.67 17.18 0.02
CA ARG A 50 -0.30 16.85 0.46
C ARG A 50 -0.07 15.35 0.69
N HIS A 51 -1.13 14.59 1.01
CA HIS A 51 -1.07 13.15 1.27
C HIS A 51 -1.34 12.31 0.02
N HIS A 52 -1.88 12.90 -1.06
CA HIS A 52 -2.31 12.14 -2.25
C HIS A 52 -1.18 11.32 -2.87
N ARG A 53 0.05 11.85 -2.90
CA ARG A 53 1.21 11.10 -3.40
C ARG A 53 1.49 9.84 -2.58
N ALA A 54 1.39 9.92 -1.25
CA ALA A 54 1.59 8.77 -0.38
C ALA A 54 0.46 7.74 -0.54
N ILE A 55 -0.79 8.21 -0.63
CA ILE A 55 -1.98 7.38 -0.85
C ILE A 55 -1.89 6.60 -2.17
N VAL A 56 -1.58 7.27 -3.28
CA VAL A 56 -1.46 6.60 -4.59
C VAL A 56 -0.32 5.59 -4.59
N ARG A 57 0.83 5.94 -3.99
CA ARG A 57 1.97 5.01 -3.88
C ARG A 57 1.60 3.77 -3.07
N ALA A 58 0.95 3.95 -1.91
CA ALA A 58 0.48 2.84 -1.07
C ALA A 58 -0.50 1.94 -1.83
N PHE A 59 -1.46 2.52 -2.53
CA PHE A 59 -2.42 1.78 -3.34
C PHE A 59 -1.76 0.95 -4.44
N SER A 60 -0.78 1.50 -5.17
CA SER A 60 -0.05 0.77 -6.21
C SER A 60 0.68 -0.46 -5.66
N GLU A 61 1.30 -0.34 -4.49
CA GLU A 61 2.02 -1.44 -3.83
C GLU A 61 1.05 -2.54 -3.34
N VAL A 62 -0.08 -2.14 -2.75
CA VAL A 62 -1.15 -3.10 -2.39
C VAL A 62 -1.67 -3.81 -3.63
N TRP A 63 -1.91 -3.08 -4.73
CA TRP A 63 -2.36 -3.67 -5.99
C TRP A 63 -1.36 -4.69 -6.54
N VAL A 64 -0.07 -4.35 -6.57
CA VAL A 64 0.99 -5.29 -6.98
C VAL A 64 1.01 -6.52 -6.06
N ALA A 65 0.92 -6.34 -4.74
CA ALA A 65 0.92 -7.45 -3.79
C ALA A 65 -0.26 -8.41 -4.00
N LEU A 66 -1.46 -7.88 -4.29
CA LEU A 66 -2.67 -8.69 -4.49
C LEU A 66 -2.67 -9.41 -5.84
N PHE A 67 -2.21 -8.77 -6.92
CA PHE A 67 -2.40 -9.27 -8.28
C PHE A 67 -1.13 -9.75 -8.98
N SER A 68 0.06 -9.37 -8.50
CA SER A 68 1.35 -9.85 -9.04
C SER A 68 1.88 -11.10 -8.32
N GLY A 69 1.21 -11.53 -7.24
CA GLY A 69 1.55 -12.71 -6.44
C GLY A 69 1.12 -14.07 -7.02
N GLY A 70 0.57 -14.11 -8.23
CA GLY A 70 0.18 -15.36 -8.91
C GLY A 70 1.33 -16.28 -9.33
N ASN A 71 2.58 -15.96 -8.98
CA ASN A 71 3.75 -16.76 -9.31
C ASN A 71 4.87 -16.68 -8.26
N ASP A 72 4.57 -16.91 -6.97
CA ASP A 72 5.61 -17.33 -6.02
C ASP A 72 5.83 -18.85 -6.09
N GLY A 73 6.08 -19.32 -7.32
CA GLY A 73 6.76 -20.58 -7.57
C GLY A 73 8.25 -20.29 -7.66
N SER A 74 8.93 -20.25 -6.52
CA SER A 74 10.35 -20.56 -6.39
C SER A 74 11.27 -19.95 -7.45
N ARG A 75 11.63 -18.67 -7.33
CA ARG A 75 12.95 -18.18 -7.76
C ARG A 75 13.46 -17.12 -6.79
N ARG A 76 13.91 -17.60 -5.62
CA ARG A 76 15.07 -16.98 -4.95
C ARG A 76 16.22 -17.03 -5.96
N SER A 77 16.35 -16.01 -6.82
CA SER A 77 17.60 -15.80 -7.52
C SER A 77 18.55 -15.23 -6.49
N SER A 78 19.33 -16.13 -5.89
CA SER A 78 20.52 -15.78 -5.13
C SER A 78 21.44 -15.05 -6.09
N VAL A 79 21.41 -13.72 -6.09
CA VAL A 79 22.51 -12.95 -6.67
C VAL A 79 23.71 -13.27 -5.79
N GLN A 80 24.59 -14.15 -6.28
CA GLN A 80 25.85 -14.42 -5.62
C GLN A 80 26.69 -13.15 -5.71
N LEU A 81 27.03 -12.60 -4.54
CA LEU A 81 27.92 -11.46 -4.40
C LEU A 81 29.38 -11.93 -4.59
N SER A 82 29.68 -12.60 -5.70
CA SER A 82 31.01 -13.11 -6.04
C SER A 82 31.61 -12.50 -7.30
N ASP A 83 30.86 -11.64 -8.00
CA ASP A 83 31.33 -10.98 -9.23
C ASP A 83 31.81 -9.53 -8.99
N TYR A 84 31.98 -9.11 -7.73
CA TYR A 84 32.82 -7.95 -7.42
C TYR A 84 34.29 -8.39 -7.51
N ASP A 85 34.75 -8.57 -8.75
CA ASP A 85 36.16 -8.76 -9.07
C ASP A 85 36.91 -7.45 -8.76
N GLU A 86 38.03 -7.62 -8.07
CA GLU A 86 38.95 -6.57 -7.66
C GLU A 86 39.53 -5.86 -8.90
N CYS A 87 39.09 -4.62 -9.14
CA CYS A 87 39.86 -3.63 -9.88
C CYS A 87 39.62 -2.22 -9.33
#